data_AF-A0A9E4T744-F1
#
_entry.id   AF-A0A9E4T744-F1
#
_cell.length_a   1.000
_cell.length_b   1.000
_cell.length_c   1.000
_cell.angle_alpha   90.00
_cell.angle_beta   90.00
_cell.angle_gamma   90.00
#
_symmetry.space_group_name_H-M   'P 1'
#
loop_
_entity.id
_entity.type
_entity.pdbx_description
1 polymer ?
#
loop_
_entity_poly.entity_id
_entity_poly.type
_entity_poly.pdbx_seq_one_letter_code
_entity_poly.pdbx_strand_id
1 'polypeptide(L)'
;MTYILSFNEVGKDRIADVGGKGANLGELVGVGLPVPPGFCITAEAYRDFLIEAGLQEPIREVLADMQPDDLEDVKSRSEAIQGLINQSAIPAEIESGISEAYRKLCEELEQAELPVAVRSSATAEDLPGASFAGQQETYLNIRGVPSLLEHSRLCWASLWSHPAITYRHEQGFEHEKVFLCIVVQAMIEAEVAGILFTANPVNGDRDELLLNASWGLGESVVSGLVTPDTITVRRSEGRILDYAVGSKEMAIHYAADGGTLEVGTSEDQRKTPALTDPQVLELAALGGKIEEHYGSPQDIEWALRKGKWYVLQSRPITTLREPSDLYIRSMFVEIFPDPLSPVFLSLIAPLFKSMLDFTFQYWGFSLPKDRPAVGVYYNQPYWNQNYIEAAFSSLSPEVREPLVSAIANPFGQHGAETKRELSLPYIRLVLNTLRFMIRFPKQMPGLIVKYRDQVAEVAEMSLEEASDQEIIEAVRGLVLEDASPLLDYDFLMIAVIGRTYEMLGTFLEPNFGERTEELRAKLISGVTGNV
;
A
#
# COMPACT_ATOMS: atom_id res chain seq x y z
N MET A 1 -25.54 -10.95 -30.92
CA MET A 1 -25.96 -10.87 -29.52
C MET A 1 -25.28 -12.03 -28.83
N THR A 2 -24.42 -11.72 -27.87
CA THR A 2 -23.67 -12.75 -27.15
C THR A 2 -23.89 -12.53 -25.66
N TYR A 3 -24.96 -13.12 -25.14
CA TYR A 3 -25.36 -13.00 -23.73
C TYR A 3 -24.43 -13.75 -22.78
N ILE A 4 -23.71 -14.75 -23.29
CA ILE A 4 -22.80 -15.59 -22.52
C ILE A 4 -21.43 -15.61 -23.17
N LEU A 5 -20.39 -15.44 -22.37
CA LEU A 5 -18.99 -15.58 -22.78
C LEU A 5 -18.27 -16.51 -21.82
N SER A 6 -17.58 -17.55 -22.32
CA SER A 6 -16.73 -18.40 -21.48
C SER A 6 -15.49 -17.64 -21.00
N PHE A 7 -14.90 -18.04 -19.87
CA PHE A 7 -13.60 -17.49 -19.44
C PHE A 7 -12.51 -17.68 -20.50
N ASN A 8 -12.60 -18.70 -21.36
CA ASN A 8 -11.64 -18.91 -22.46
C ASN A 8 -11.78 -17.89 -23.60
N GLU A 9 -12.84 -17.08 -23.61
CA GLU A 9 -13.19 -16.16 -24.71
C GLU A 9 -13.06 -14.69 -24.31
N VAL A 10 -12.60 -14.42 -23.08
CA VAL A 10 -12.55 -13.06 -22.50
C VAL A 10 -11.18 -12.75 -21.91
N GLY A 11 -10.87 -11.47 -21.88
CA GLY A 11 -9.66 -10.90 -21.29
C GLY A 11 -9.85 -9.41 -21.03
N LYS A 12 -8.74 -8.68 -20.82
CA LYS A 12 -8.74 -7.23 -20.51
C LYS A 12 -9.41 -6.38 -21.58
N ASP A 13 -9.41 -6.81 -22.83
CA ASP A 13 -10.06 -6.12 -23.95
C ASP A 13 -11.60 -6.19 -23.90
N ARG A 14 -12.17 -7.08 -23.07
CA ARG A 14 -13.61 -7.33 -22.94
C ARG A 14 -14.19 -6.85 -21.60
N ILE A 15 -13.49 -6.00 -20.83
CA ILE A 15 -13.99 -5.45 -19.54
C ILE A 15 -15.38 -4.81 -19.68
N ALA A 16 -15.65 -4.12 -20.79
CA ALA A 16 -16.96 -3.51 -21.04
C ALA A 16 -18.10 -4.53 -21.19
N ASP A 17 -17.79 -5.77 -21.58
CA ASP A 17 -18.77 -6.83 -21.81
C ASP A 17 -18.99 -7.70 -20.57
N VAL A 18 -17.96 -7.92 -19.75
CA VAL A 18 -17.98 -8.90 -18.64
C VAL A 18 -17.58 -8.35 -17.28
N GLY A 19 -17.25 -7.06 -17.19
CA GLY A 19 -16.76 -6.42 -15.97
C GLY A 19 -15.32 -6.81 -15.61
N GLY A 20 -14.79 -6.14 -14.58
CA GLY A 20 -13.39 -6.32 -14.17
C GLY A 20 -13.06 -7.73 -13.69
N LYS A 21 -13.92 -8.35 -12.89
CA LYS A 21 -13.72 -9.74 -12.40
C LYS A 21 -13.75 -10.75 -13.53
N GLY A 22 -14.73 -10.65 -14.43
CA GLY A 22 -14.85 -11.57 -15.58
C GLY A 22 -13.62 -11.49 -16.49
N ALA A 23 -13.16 -10.27 -16.78
CA ALA A 23 -11.97 -10.04 -17.58
C ALA A 23 -10.70 -10.58 -16.90
N ASN A 24 -10.49 -10.30 -15.61
CA ASN A 24 -9.32 -10.78 -14.86
C ASN A 24 -9.30 -12.32 -14.76
N LEU A 25 -10.46 -12.98 -14.62
CA LEU A 25 -10.53 -14.45 -14.65
C LEU A 25 -10.16 -15.01 -16.02
N GLY A 26 -10.65 -14.39 -17.10
CA GLY A 26 -10.29 -14.79 -18.46
C GLY A 26 -8.80 -14.64 -18.78
N GLU A 27 -8.19 -13.54 -18.33
CA GLU A 27 -6.73 -13.33 -18.46
C GLU A 27 -5.93 -14.46 -17.80
N LEU A 28 -6.29 -14.81 -16.56
CA LEU A 28 -5.64 -15.89 -15.80
C LEU A 28 -5.79 -17.24 -16.51
N VAL A 29 -6.98 -17.54 -17.06
CA VAL A 29 -7.22 -18.75 -17.87
C VAL A 29 -6.37 -18.73 -19.14
N GLY A 30 -6.27 -17.59 -19.82
CA GLY A 30 -5.50 -17.41 -21.06
C GLY A 30 -4.00 -17.69 -20.89
N VAL A 31 -3.45 -17.46 -19.70
CA VAL A 31 -2.05 -17.80 -19.36
C VAL A 31 -1.87 -19.17 -18.70
N GLY A 32 -2.93 -19.97 -18.61
CA GLY A 32 -2.88 -21.35 -18.12
C GLY A 32 -2.76 -21.47 -16.60
N LEU A 33 -3.18 -20.45 -15.85
CA LEU A 33 -3.26 -20.53 -14.39
C LEU A 33 -4.50 -21.33 -13.94
N PRO A 34 -4.49 -21.94 -12.75
CA PRO A 34 -5.51 -22.91 -12.36
C PRO A 34 -6.78 -22.20 -11.87
N VAL A 35 -7.54 -21.62 -12.78
CA VAL A 35 -8.83 -20.99 -12.48
C VAL A 35 -9.95 -22.02 -12.64
N PRO A 36 -10.90 -22.14 -11.69
CA PRO A 36 -12.08 -22.98 -11.90
C PRO A 36 -12.86 -22.52 -13.15
N PRO A 37 -13.33 -23.45 -14.01
CA PRO A 37 -14.01 -23.09 -15.24
C PRO A 37 -15.33 -22.38 -14.96
N GLY A 38 -15.78 -21.58 -15.92
CA GLY A 38 -16.97 -20.77 -15.77
C GLY A 38 -17.24 -19.91 -17.00
N PHE A 39 -18.23 -19.04 -16.85
CA PHE A 39 -18.69 -18.12 -17.88
C PHE A 39 -19.22 -16.83 -17.26
N CYS A 40 -19.37 -15.81 -18.09
CA CYS A 40 -19.94 -14.52 -17.75
C CYS A 40 -21.28 -14.33 -18.45
N ILE A 41 -22.26 -13.83 -17.72
CA ILE A 41 -23.48 -13.22 -18.26
C ILE A 41 -23.16 -11.75 -18.52
N THR A 42 -23.29 -11.33 -19.78
CA THR A 42 -22.72 -10.06 -20.26
C THR A 42 -23.55 -8.84 -19.86
N ALA A 43 -22.93 -7.65 -19.94
CA ALA A 43 -23.61 -6.37 -19.81
C ALA A 43 -24.77 -6.21 -20.82
N GLU A 44 -24.60 -6.78 -22.02
CA GLU A 44 -25.65 -6.84 -23.05
C GLU A 44 -26.87 -7.63 -22.57
N ALA A 45 -26.68 -8.77 -21.88
CA ALA A 45 -27.79 -9.53 -21.31
C ALA A 45 -28.56 -8.73 -20.25
N TYR A 46 -27.87 -7.98 -19.39
CA TYR A 46 -28.53 -7.11 -18.41
C TYR A 46 -29.31 -5.97 -19.07
N ARG A 47 -28.70 -5.31 -20.07
CA ARG A 47 -29.35 -4.23 -20.81
C ARG A 47 -30.62 -4.71 -21.51
N ASP A 48 -30.54 -5.84 -22.20
CA ASP A 48 -31.67 -6.36 -22.97
C ASP A 48 -32.74 -6.94 -22.03
N PHE A 49 -32.36 -7.48 -20.87
CA PHE A 49 -33.30 -7.79 -19.77
C PHE A 49 -34.11 -6.55 -19.34
N LEU A 50 -33.47 -5.39 -19.12
CA LEU A 50 -34.18 -4.17 -18.73
C LEU A 50 -35.15 -3.69 -19.81
N ILE A 51 -34.79 -3.83 -21.08
CA ILE A 51 -35.61 -3.40 -22.23
C ILE A 51 -36.80 -4.35 -22.42
N GLU A 52 -36.54 -5.65 -22.53
CA GLU A 52 -37.57 -6.64 -22.86
C GLU A 52 -38.53 -6.93 -21.70
N ALA A 53 -38.06 -6.79 -20.46
CA ALA A 53 -38.93 -6.84 -19.28
C ALA A 53 -39.70 -5.53 -19.04
N GLY A 54 -39.44 -4.48 -19.83
CA GLY A 54 -40.12 -3.18 -19.70
C GLY A 54 -39.78 -2.43 -18.41
N LEU A 55 -38.56 -2.61 -17.89
CA LEU A 55 -38.13 -2.08 -16.60
C LEU A 55 -37.53 -0.68 -16.66
N GLN A 56 -37.07 -0.21 -17.82
CA GLN A 56 -36.40 1.08 -17.95
C GLN A 56 -37.24 2.25 -17.43
N GLU A 57 -38.49 2.34 -17.89
CA GLU A 57 -39.38 3.46 -17.56
C GLU A 57 -39.85 3.41 -16.09
N PRO A 58 -40.30 2.25 -15.56
CA PRO A 58 -40.58 2.12 -14.13
C PRO A 58 -39.40 2.50 -13.23
N ILE A 59 -38.18 2.09 -13.57
CA ILE A 59 -36.98 2.45 -12.80
C ILE A 59 -36.73 3.96 -12.87
N ARG A 60 -36.85 4.57 -14.05
CA ARG A 60 -36.70 6.02 -14.23
C ARG A 60 -37.73 6.80 -13.42
N GLU A 61 -38.98 6.35 -13.41
CA GLU A 61 -40.05 6.95 -12.61
C GLU A 61 -39.77 6.84 -11.10
N VAL A 62 -39.31 5.68 -10.62
CA VAL A 62 -38.95 5.49 -9.21
C VAL A 62 -37.75 6.34 -8.79
N LEU A 63 -36.88 6.73 -9.71
CA LEU A 63 -35.75 7.63 -9.44
C LEU A 63 -36.08 9.11 -9.66
N ALA A 64 -37.22 9.43 -10.28
CA ALA A 64 -37.62 10.80 -10.55
C ALA A 64 -37.77 11.57 -9.23
N ASP A 65 -37.11 12.72 -9.13
CA ASP A 65 -37.09 13.56 -7.93
C ASP A 65 -36.48 12.89 -6.67
N MET A 66 -35.62 11.87 -6.83
CA MET A 66 -34.87 11.28 -5.71
C MET A 66 -34.10 12.37 -4.95
N GLN A 67 -34.20 12.33 -3.62
CA GLN A 67 -33.50 13.22 -2.70
C GLN A 67 -32.23 12.50 -2.20
N PRO A 68 -31.04 12.78 -2.76
CA PRO A 68 -29.84 12.00 -2.47
C PRO A 68 -29.37 12.12 -1.02
N ASP A 69 -29.65 13.26 -0.38
CA ASP A 69 -29.31 13.54 1.02
C ASP A 69 -30.33 12.94 2.01
N ASP A 70 -31.45 12.39 1.54
CA ASP A 70 -32.46 11.71 2.36
C ASP A 70 -32.25 10.19 2.28
N LEU A 71 -31.58 9.65 3.30
CA LEU A 71 -31.29 8.23 3.41
C LEU A 71 -32.54 7.34 3.32
N GLU A 72 -33.68 7.80 3.85
CA GLU A 72 -34.92 7.03 3.87
C GLU A 72 -35.58 7.01 2.49
N ASP A 73 -35.55 8.14 1.77
CA ASP A 73 -36.00 8.22 0.37
C ASP A 73 -35.18 7.28 -0.53
N VAL A 74 -33.84 7.33 -0.44
CA VAL A 74 -32.98 6.46 -1.26
C VAL A 74 -33.19 4.98 -0.93
N LYS A 75 -33.39 4.63 0.35
CA LYS A 75 -33.71 3.24 0.74
C LYS A 75 -35.03 2.77 0.16
N SER A 76 -36.09 3.57 0.31
CA SER A 76 -37.42 3.21 -0.21
C SER A 76 -37.41 3.01 -1.73
N ARG A 77 -36.72 3.88 -2.47
CA ARG A 77 -36.55 3.76 -3.93
C ARG A 77 -35.70 2.56 -4.32
N SER A 78 -34.61 2.31 -3.59
CA SER A 78 -33.78 1.10 -3.74
C SER A 78 -34.62 -0.18 -3.61
N GLU A 79 -35.42 -0.29 -2.56
CA GLU A 79 -36.29 -1.46 -2.33
C GLU A 79 -37.34 -1.63 -3.44
N ALA A 80 -37.95 -0.53 -3.89
CA ALA A 80 -38.92 -0.55 -4.98
C ALA A 80 -38.29 -1.06 -6.29
N ILE A 81 -37.10 -0.56 -6.66
CA ILE A 81 -36.40 -0.99 -7.89
C ILE A 81 -35.96 -2.45 -7.80
N GLN A 82 -35.39 -2.86 -6.66
CA GLN A 82 -35.02 -4.26 -6.42
C GLN A 82 -36.23 -5.19 -6.53
N GLY A 83 -37.38 -4.76 -6.00
CA GLY A 83 -38.65 -5.47 -6.12
C GLY A 83 -39.08 -5.67 -7.58
N LEU A 84 -39.01 -4.60 -8.39
CA LEU A 84 -39.34 -4.67 -9.82
C LEU A 84 -38.46 -5.67 -10.59
N ILE A 85 -37.15 -5.63 -10.36
CA ILE A 85 -36.18 -6.54 -11.01
C ILE A 85 -36.43 -7.98 -10.59
N ASN A 86 -36.58 -8.24 -9.29
CA ASN A 86 -36.72 -9.60 -8.76
C ASN A 86 -38.04 -10.27 -9.17
N GLN A 87 -39.09 -9.49 -9.42
CA GLN A 87 -40.39 -9.99 -9.88
C GLN A 87 -40.48 -10.16 -11.41
N SER A 88 -39.50 -9.65 -12.16
CA SER A 88 -39.50 -9.72 -13.62
C SER A 88 -38.99 -11.05 -14.13
N ALA A 89 -39.63 -11.58 -15.17
CA ALA A 89 -39.16 -12.78 -15.85
C ALA A 89 -37.93 -12.45 -16.69
N ILE A 90 -36.95 -13.37 -16.71
CA ILE A 90 -35.81 -13.26 -17.63
C ILE A 90 -36.31 -13.61 -19.04
N PRO A 91 -36.01 -12.80 -20.07
CA PRO A 91 -36.36 -13.13 -21.45
C PRO A 91 -35.86 -14.50 -21.89
N ALA A 92 -36.66 -15.18 -22.71
CA ALA A 92 -36.43 -16.59 -23.07
C ALA A 92 -35.06 -16.83 -23.74
N GLU A 93 -34.56 -15.88 -24.53
CA GLU A 93 -33.25 -16.00 -25.18
C GLU A 93 -32.09 -15.94 -24.17
N ILE A 94 -32.17 -15.02 -23.19
CA ILE A 94 -31.18 -14.91 -22.12
C ILE A 94 -31.24 -16.15 -21.21
N GLU A 95 -32.45 -16.58 -20.84
CA GLU A 95 -32.67 -17.78 -20.04
C GLU A 95 -32.09 -19.03 -20.73
N SER A 96 -32.34 -19.19 -22.03
CA SER A 96 -31.80 -20.29 -22.82
C SER A 96 -30.27 -20.26 -22.84
N GLY A 97 -29.67 -19.09 -23.05
CA GLY A 97 -28.22 -18.92 -23.04
C GLY A 97 -27.59 -19.32 -21.69
N ILE A 98 -28.13 -18.80 -20.58
CA ILE A 98 -27.66 -19.16 -19.22
C ILE A 98 -27.80 -20.67 -18.98
N SER A 99 -28.94 -21.24 -19.35
CA SER A 99 -29.25 -22.65 -19.16
C SER A 99 -28.32 -23.57 -19.94
N GLU A 100 -28.06 -23.24 -21.21
CA GLU A 100 -27.15 -24.00 -22.08
C GLU A 100 -25.71 -23.95 -21.56
N ALA A 101 -25.23 -22.76 -21.17
CA ALA A 101 -23.89 -22.60 -20.63
C ALA A 101 -23.70 -23.35 -19.30
N TYR A 102 -24.68 -23.31 -18.41
CA TYR A 102 -24.63 -24.08 -17.16
C TYR A 102 -24.64 -25.59 -17.41
N ARG A 103 -25.48 -26.09 -18.32
CA ARG A 103 -25.51 -27.52 -18.67
C ARG A 103 -24.19 -27.97 -19.31
N LYS A 104 -23.63 -27.17 -20.21
CA LYS A 104 -22.32 -27.43 -20.81
C LYS A 104 -21.23 -27.52 -19.74
N LEU A 105 -21.22 -26.60 -18.78
CA LEU A 105 -20.27 -26.63 -17.66
C LEU A 105 -20.44 -27.88 -16.78
N CYS A 106 -21.69 -28.30 -16.54
CA CYS A 106 -22.02 -29.54 -15.84
C CYS A 106 -21.49 -30.79 -16.59
N GLU A 107 -21.67 -30.83 -17.91
CA GLU A 107 -21.16 -31.91 -18.77
C GLU A 107 -19.62 -31.96 -18.78
N GLU A 108 -18.96 -30.81 -18.92
CA GLU A 108 -17.49 -30.69 -18.93
C GLU A 108 -16.85 -31.19 -17.62
N LEU A 109 -17.54 -31.01 -16.49
CA LEU A 109 -17.07 -31.44 -15.17
C LEU A 109 -17.68 -32.76 -14.70
N GLU A 110 -18.45 -33.45 -15.56
CA GLU A 110 -19.10 -34.73 -15.28
C GLU A 110 -19.96 -34.73 -14.01
N GLN A 111 -20.69 -33.63 -13.77
CA GLN A 111 -21.58 -33.47 -12.62
C GLN A 111 -22.99 -33.09 -13.06
N ALA A 112 -24.00 -33.86 -12.62
CA ALA A 112 -25.39 -33.60 -12.98
C ALA A 112 -25.90 -32.23 -12.47
N GLU A 113 -25.49 -31.86 -11.25
CA GLU A 113 -25.76 -30.55 -10.66
C GLU A 113 -24.48 -30.00 -10.01
N LEU A 114 -23.70 -29.29 -10.82
CA LEU A 114 -22.47 -28.64 -10.40
C LEU A 114 -22.80 -27.43 -9.50
N PRO A 115 -22.24 -27.36 -8.27
CA PRO A 115 -22.32 -26.13 -7.48
C PRO A 115 -21.52 -25.01 -8.15
N VAL A 116 -22.14 -23.85 -8.33
CA VAL A 116 -21.51 -22.65 -8.89
C VAL A 116 -21.58 -21.47 -7.92
N ALA A 117 -20.61 -20.58 -8.03
CA ALA A 117 -20.61 -19.26 -7.41
C ALA A 117 -21.17 -18.28 -8.43
N VAL A 118 -22.13 -17.46 -8.00
CA VAL A 118 -22.74 -16.39 -8.81
C VAL A 118 -22.27 -15.07 -8.22
N ARG A 119 -21.39 -14.36 -8.94
CA ARG A 119 -20.70 -13.17 -8.43
C ARG A 119 -21.01 -11.99 -9.34
N SER A 120 -21.46 -10.90 -8.76
CA SER A 120 -21.59 -9.63 -9.51
C SER A 120 -20.22 -9.09 -9.95
N SER A 121 -20.17 -8.54 -11.16
CA SER A 121 -19.00 -7.86 -11.73
C SER A 121 -19.41 -6.60 -12.48
N ALA A 122 -19.00 -5.44 -11.99
CA ALA A 122 -19.37 -4.17 -12.60
C ALA A 122 -18.41 -3.78 -13.73
N THR A 123 -18.92 -3.10 -14.77
CA THR A 123 -18.11 -2.59 -15.89
C THR A 123 -17.29 -1.35 -15.53
N ALA A 124 -17.63 -0.68 -14.42
CA ALA A 124 -16.97 0.52 -13.92
C ALA A 124 -15.98 0.25 -12.76
N GLU A 125 -15.71 -1.02 -12.44
CA GLU A 125 -14.87 -1.46 -11.31
C GLU A 125 -13.38 -1.09 -11.47
N ASP A 126 -12.90 -0.93 -12.71
CA ASP A 126 -11.49 -0.66 -13.02
C ASP A 126 -11.24 0.78 -13.53
N LEU A 127 -12.22 1.69 -13.42
CA LEU A 127 -11.97 3.10 -13.70
C LEU A 127 -11.01 3.66 -12.62
N PRO A 128 -9.97 4.43 -13.00
CA PRO A 128 -9.02 5.01 -12.03
C PRO A 128 -9.76 5.82 -10.95
N GLY A 129 -9.71 5.36 -9.71
CA GLY A 129 -10.34 6.02 -8.55
C GLY A 129 -11.77 5.54 -8.21
N ALA A 130 -12.39 4.71 -9.04
CA ALA A 130 -13.67 4.07 -8.70
C ALA A 130 -13.41 2.69 -8.09
N SER A 131 -13.93 2.44 -6.90
CA SER A 131 -13.87 1.14 -6.26
C SER A 131 -15.27 0.82 -5.77
N PHE A 132 -15.98 -0.03 -6.51
CA PHE A 132 -17.25 -0.63 -6.07
C PHE A 132 -17.00 -1.74 -5.02
N ALA A 133 -15.80 -1.78 -4.42
CA ALA A 133 -15.38 -2.80 -3.48
C ALA A 133 -16.32 -2.86 -2.27
N GLY A 134 -16.78 -4.07 -1.95
CA GLY A 134 -17.63 -4.34 -0.80
C GLY A 134 -19.13 -4.09 -1.00
N GLN A 135 -19.57 -3.70 -2.20
CA GLN A 135 -21.00 -3.51 -2.53
C GLN A 135 -21.55 -4.55 -3.51
N GLN A 136 -20.79 -5.61 -3.76
CA GLN A 136 -21.07 -6.59 -4.81
C GLN A 136 -21.51 -7.93 -4.20
N GLU A 137 -22.74 -8.33 -4.49
CA GLU A 137 -23.31 -9.60 -4.03
C GLU A 137 -22.59 -10.80 -4.65
N THR A 138 -22.37 -11.81 -3.82
CA THR A 138 -21.81 -13.11 -4.19
C THR A 138 -22.63 -14.19 -3.51
N TYR A 139 -23.14 -15.14 -4.30
CA TYR A 139 -23.91 -16.28 -3.82
C TYR A 139 -23.12 -17.56 -4.10
N LEU A 140 -22.97 -18.40 -3.07
CA LEU A 140 -22.13 -19.60 -3.13
C LEU A 140 -22.97 -20.87 -3.13
N ASN A 141 -22.42 -21.95 -3.71
CA ASN A 141 -23.05 -23.28 -3.78
C ASN A 141 -24.47 -23.23 -4.37
N ILE A 142 -24.65 -22.46 -5.45
CA ILE A 142 -25.89 -22.41 -6.23
C ILE A 142 -25.95 -23.62 -7.15
N ARG A 143 -27.11 -24.27 -7.20
CA ARG A 143 -27.30 -25.53 -7.93
C ARG A 143 -28.55 -25.48 -8.78
N GLY A 144 -28.41 -25.95 -10.01
CA GLY A 144 -29.50 -26.06 -10.97
C GLY A 144 -29.87 -24.73 -11.63
N VAL A 145 -30.43 -24.84 -12.83
CA VAL A 145 -30.84 -23.69 -13.65
C VAL A 145 -31.84 -22.77 -12.93
N PRO A 146 -32.89 -23.25 -12.24
CA PRO A 146 -33.85 -22.36 -11.58
C PRO A 146 -33.20 -21.45 -10.54
N SER A 147 -32.32 -22.01 -9.70
CA SER A 147 -31.61 -21.24 -8.68
C SER A 147 -30.58 -20.29 -9.30
N LEU A 148 -29.90 -20.70 -10.37
CA LEU A 148 -28.98 -19.82 -11.10
C LEU A 148 -29.69 -18.59 -11.68
N LEU A 149 -30.86 -18.76 -12.29
CA LEU A 149 -31.65 -17.64 -12.83
C LEU A 149 -32.15 -16.72 -11.73
N GLU A 150 -32.58 -17.27 -10.59
CA GLU A 150 -32.97 -16.50 -9.42
C GLU A 150 -31.82 -15.64 -8.88
N HIS A 151 -30.66 -16.25 -8.63
CA HIS A 151 -29.50 -15.54 -8.11
C HIS A 151 -28.91 -14.57 -9.13
N SER A 152 -29.10 -14.81 -10.43
CA SER A 152 -28.74 -13.84 -11.46
C SER A 152 -29.59 -12.56 -11.36
N ARG A 153 -30.91 -12.69 -11.10
CA ARG A 153 -31.77 -11.52 -10.82
C ARG A 153 -31.36 -10.80 -9.55
N LEU A 154 -31.05 -11.54 -8.49
CA LEU A 154 -30.59 -10.96 -7.22
C LEU A 154 -29.29 -10.15 -7.42
N CYS A 155 -28.33 -10.67 -8.20
CA CYS A 155 -27.14 -9.91 -8.59
C CYS A 155 -27.52 -8.63 -9.36
N TRP A 156 -28.36 -8.69 -10.39
CA TRP A 156 -28.79 -7.50 -11.11
C TRP A 156 -29.52 -6.47 -10.23
N ALA A 157 -30.35 -6.94 -9.30
CA ALA A 157 -31.02 -6.11 -8.31
C ALA A 157 -30.01 -5.45 -7.36
N SER A 158 -28.89 -6.11 -7.03
CA SER A 158 -27.88 -5.56 -6.12
C SER A 158 -27.22 -4.27 -6.62
N LEU A 159 -27.20 -4.07 -7.95
CA LEU A 159 -26.77 -2.80 -8.53
C LEU A 159 -27.61 -1.64 -7.99
N TRP A 160 -28.87 -1.88 -7.62
CA TRP A 160 -29.82 -0.89 -7.11
C TRP A 160 -29.95 -0.88 -5.59
N SER A 161 -29.00 -1.48 -4.87
CA SER A 161 -28.92 -1.31 -3.42
C SER A 161 -28.69 0.15 -3.03
N HIS A 162 -29.22 0.56 -1.88
CA HIS A 162 -29.02 1.92 -1.36
C HIS A 162 -27.54 2.35 -1.34
N PRO A 163 -26.58 1.54 -0.85
CA PRO A 163 -25.15 1.90 -0.91
C PRO A 163 -24.64 2.12 -2.34
N ALA A 164 -25.10 1.32 -3.30
CA ALA A 164 -24.67 1.41 -4.70
C ALA A 164 -25.27 2.62 -5.43
N ILE A 165 -26.53 2.97 -5.14
CA ILE A 165 -27.17 4.18 -5.66
C ILE A 165 -26.46 5.42 -5.12
N THR A 166 -26.27 5.50 -3.79
CA THR A 166 -25.58 6.63 -3.14
C THR A 166 -24.17 6.81 -3.70
N TYR A 167 -23.39 5.73 -3.80
CA TYR A 167 -22.05 5.78 -4.36
C TYR A 167 -22.03 6.31 -5.80
N ARG A 168 -22.91 5.80 -6.67
CA ARG A 168 -22.99 6.29 -8.05
C ARG A 168 -23.36 7.77 -8.10
N HIS A 169 -24.25 8.21 -7.23
CA HIS A 169 -24.64 9.62 -7.15
C HIS A 169 -23.47 10.50 -6.72
N GLU A 170 -22.76 10.14 -5.64
CA GLU A 170 -21.59 10.88 -5.13
C GLU A 170 -20.46 10.97 -6.16
N GLN A 171 -20.27 9.93 -6.96
CA GLN A 171 -19.27 9.90 -8.04
C GLN A 171 -19.77 10.55 -9.35
N GLY A 172 -21.03 11.01 -9.41
CA GLY A 172 -21.61 11.62 -10.60
C GLY A 172 -21.86 10.65 -11.76
N PHE A 173 -21.98 9.35 -11.49
CA PHE A 173 -22.31 8.35 -12.50
C PHE A 173 -23.81 8.36 -12.82
N GLU A 174 -24.14 8.48 -14.10
CA GLU A 174 -25.51 8.29 -14.57
C GLU A 174 -25.96 6.84 -14.33
N HIS A 175 -27.04 6.66 -13.57
CA HIS A 175 -27.53 5.33 -13.18
C HIS A 175 -27.87 4.43 -14.38
N GLU A 176 -28.35 5.01 -15.49
CA GLU A 176 -28.73 4.30 -16.71
C GLU A 176 -27.54 3.79 -17.54
N LYS A 177 -26.32 4.29 -17.27
CA LYS A 177 -25.10 3.94 -18.02
C LYS A 177 -24.22 2.92 -17.30
N VAL A 178 -24.59 2.49 -16.10
CA VAL A 178 -23.87 1.47 -15.35
C VAL A 178 -24.55 0.12 -15.56
N PHE A 179 -23.81 -0.82 -16.15
CA PHE A 179 -24.28 -2.17 -16.38
C PHE A 179 -23.59 -3.15 -15.44
N LEU A 180 -24.31 -4.18 -15.01
CA LEU A 180 -23.78 -5.23 -14.17
C LEU A 180 -23.69 -6.54 -14.95
N CYS A 181 -22.49 -7.09 -14.97
CA CYS A 181 -22.22 -8.43 -15.48
C CYS A 181 -22.27 -9.43 -14.31
N ILE A 182 -22.42 -10.70 -14.63
CA ILE A 182 -22.42 -11.77 -13.61
C ILE A 182 -21.40 -12.82 -14.01
N VAL A 183 -20.51 -13.15 -13.09
CA VAL A 183 -19.57 -14.25 -13.20
C VAL A 183 -20.21 -15.50 -12.59
N VAL A 184 -20.31 -16.57 -13.38
CA VAL A 184 -20.75 -17.89 -12.96
C VAL A 184 -19.55 -18.83 -13.00
N GLN A 185 -19.05 -19.23 -11.83
CA GLN A 185 -17.82 -19.99 -11.70
C GLN A 185 -18.07 -21.32 -10.98
N ALA A 186 -17.49 -22.41 -11.47
CA ALA A 186 -17.53 -23.69 -10.78
C ALA A 186 -16.96 -23.56 -9.36
N MET A 187 -17.72 -24.03 -8.36
CA MET A 187 -17.26 -23.98 -6.98
C MET A 187 -16.27 -25.11 -6.68
N ILE A 188 -15.27 -24.79 -5.85
CA ILE A 188 -14.33 -25.77 -5.32
C ILE A 188 -14.68 -26.03 -3.86
N GLU A 189 -14.88 -27.29 -3.49
CA GLU A 189 -15.14 -27.68 -2.10
C GLU A 189 -13.81 -27.65 -1.35
N ALA A 190 -13.33 -26.45 -1.04
CA ALA A 190 -11.99 -26.24 -0.51
C ALA A 190 -11.78 -26.93 0.85
N GLU A 191 -10.61 -27.53 1.04
CA GLU A 191 -10.14 -27.97 2.35
C GLU A 191 -9.57 -26.78 3.12
N VAL A 192 -8.86 -25.92 2.40
CA VAL A 192 -8.25 -24.69 2.88
C VAL A 192 -8.44 -23.63 1.80
N ALA A 193 -8.77 -22.41 2.19
CA ALA A 193 -8.86 -21.28 1.30
C ALA A 193 -8.38 -20.01 1.99
N GLY A 194 -8.13 -18.97 1.22
CA GLY A 194 -7.56 -17.77 1.77
C GLY A 194 -7.26 -16.69 0.76
N ILE A 195 -6.45 -15.74 1.24
CA ILE A 195 -6.03 -14.56 0.49
C ILE A 195 -4.50 -14.54 0.46
N LEU A 196 -3.92 -14.17 -0.67
CA LEU A 196 -2.51 -13.92 -0.84
C LEU A 196 -2.32 -12.50 -1.37
N PHE A 197 -1.58 -11.68 -0.64
CA PHE A 197 -1.07 -10.41 -1.12
C PHE A 197 0.37 -10.59 -1.59
N THR A 198 0.66 -10.19 -2.83
CA THR A 198 2.01 -10.33 -3.39
C THR A 198 2.97 -9.22 -2.92
N ALA A 199 2.47 -8.24 -2.19
CA ALA A 199 3.23 -7.25 -1.42
C ALA A 199 2.54 -7.05 -0.07
N ASN A 200 3.27 -6.74 0.99
CA ASN A 200 2.70 -6.64 2.32
C ASN A 200 1.89 -5.32 2.46
N PRO A 201 0.56 -5.40 2.62
CA PRO A 201 -0.29 -4.22 2.69
C PRO A 201 -0.16 -3.43 4.00
N VAL A 202 0.46 -4.01 5.03
CA VAL A 202 0.65 -3.40 6.36
C VAL A 202 1.82 -2.43 6.36
N ASN A 203 2.96 -2.83 5.77
CA ASN A 203 4.21 -2.06 5.78
C ASN A 203 4.62 -1.51 4.39
N GLY A 204 3.99 -1.97 3.31
CA GLY A 204 4.31 -1.57 1.94
C GLY A 204 5.49 -2.30 1.31
N ASP A 205 6.08 -3.30 1.98
CA ASP A 205 7.21 -4.06 1.44
C ASP A 205 6.76 -4.95 0.27
N ARG A 206 7.35 -4.73 -0.91
CA ARG A 206 7.02 -5.43 -2.16
C ARG A 206 7.76 -6.77 -2.32
N ASP A 207 8.79 -7.03 -1.50
CA ASP A 207 9.49 -8.32 -1.47
C ASP A 207 8.87 -9.29 -0.44
N GLU A 208 7.96 -8.80 0.40
CA GLU A 208 7.27 -9.56 1.44
C GLU A 208 5.84 -9.90 1.02
N LEU A 209 5.54 -11.20 0.89
CA LEU A 209 4.20 -11.71 0.61
C LEU A 209 3.49 -12.00 1.92
N LEU A 210 2.21 -11.65 2.00
CA LEU A 210 1.34 -11.92 3.14
C LEU A 210 0.24 -12.89 2.74
N LEU A 211 0.20 -14.05 3.39
CA LEU A 211 -0.79 -15.09 3.16
C LEU A 211 -1.71 -15.20 4.38
N ASN A 212 -3.01 -15.27 4.13
CA ASN A 212 -4.01 -15.63 5.11
C ASN A 212 -4.64 -16.97 4.71
N ALA A 213 -4.72 -17.94 5.62
CA ALA A 213 -5.28 -19.26 5.36
C ALA A 213 -6.25 -19.73 6.44
N SER A 214 -7.41 -20.26 6.06
CA SER A 214 -8.38 -20.86 6.97
C SER A 214 -9.01 -22.13 6.38
N TRP A 215 -9.63 -22.94 7.24
CA TRP A 215 -10.31 -24.18 6.85
C TRP A 215 -11.61 -23.89 6.08
N GLY A 216 -11.93 -24.75 5.11
CA GLY A 216 -13.17 -24.65 4.33
C GLY A 216 -13.13 -23.54 3.27
N LEU A 217 -14.28 -22.92 3.01
CA LEU A 217 -14.40 -21.86 1.99
C LEU A 217 -13.79 -20.53 2.43
N GLY A 218 -13.26 -19.81 1.44
CA GLY A 218 -12.56 -18.53 1.64
C GLY A 218 -13.46 -17.38 2.09
N GLU A 219 -14.78 -17.53 1.97
CA GLU A 219 -15.79 -16.57 2.47
C GLU A 219 -15.53 -16.17 3.93
N SER A 220 -15.10 -17.12 4.76
CA SER A 220 -14.81 -16.88 6.18
C SER A 220 -13.69 -15.86 6.41
N VAL A 221 -12.68 -15.88 5.53
CA VAL A 221 -11.51 -14.99 5.59
C VAL A 221 -11.85 -13.62 4.99
N VAL A 222 -12.52 -13.61 3.83
CA VAL A 222 -12.91 -12.36 3.13
C VAL A 222 -13.89 -11.54 3.97
N SER A 223 -14.84 -12.20 4.65
CA SER A 223 -15.85 -11.55 5.49
C SER A 223 -15.36 -11.24 6.91
N GLY A 224 -14.12 -11.62 7.26
CA GLY A 224 -13.55 -11.38 8.60
C GLY A 224 -14.24 -12.13 9.73
N LEU A 225 -14.93 -13.24 9.44
CA LEU A 225 -15.66 -14.06 10.41
C LEU A 225 -14.73 -14.92 11.28
N VAL A 226 -13.51 -15.14 10.81
CA VAL A 226 -12.53 -16.00 11.46
C VAL A 226 -11.17 -15.32 11.52
N THR A 227 -10.37 -15.63 12.55
CA THR A 227 -8.94 -15.31 12.59
C THR A 227 -8.18 -16.41 11.84
N PRO A 228 -7.71 -16.17 10.60
CA PRO A 228 -6.96 -17.14 9.82
C PRO A 228 -5.52 -17.30 10.35
N ASP A 229 -4.82 -18.29 9.84
CA ASP A 229 -3.36 -18.29 9.91
C ASP A 229 -2.80 -17.13 9.09
N THR A 230 -1.78 -16.45 9.62
CA THR A 230 -1.04 -15.40 8.92
C THR A 230 0.38 -15.88 8.67
N ILE A 231 0.80 -15.90 7.42
CA ILE A 231 2.12 -16.37 7.01
C ILE A 231 2.80 -15.28 6.20
N THR A 232 4.04 -14.98 6.55
CA THR A 232 4.87 -13.99 5.87
C THR A 232 6.00 -14.69 5.14
N VAL A 233 6.13 -14.44 3.84
CA VAL A 233 7.15 -15.07 2.97
C VAL A 233 8.00 -14.00 2.32
N ARG A 234 9.32 -14.16 2.36
CA ARG A 234 10.22 -13.29 1.59
C ARG A 234 10.50 -13.91 0.23
N ARG A 235 10.12 -13.21 -0.83
CA ARG A 235 10.22 -13.69 -2.21
C ARG A 235 11.66 -13.89 -2.66
N SER A 236 12.50 -12.88 -2.48
CA SER A 236 13.91 -12.92 -2.90
C SER A 236 14.68 -14.10 -2.30
N GLU A 237 14.34 -14.48 -1.07
CA GLU A 237 14.98 -15.57 -0.33
C GLU A 237 14.24 -16.91 -0.48
N GLY A 238 13.01 -16.91 -1.01
CA GLY A 238 12.18 -18.10 -1.17
C GLY A 238 11.89 -18.83 0.15
N ARG A 239 11.75 -18.08 1.26
CA ARG A 239 11.57 -18.66 2.60
C ARG A 239 10.47 -17.99 3.41
N ILE A 240 9.94 -18.75 4.35
CA ILE A 240 8.99 -18.28 5.36
C ILE A 240 9.77 -17.43 6.39
N LEU A 241 9.28 -16.23 6.64
CA LEU A 241 9.79 -15.33 7.69
C LEU A 241 9.11 -15.61 9.03
N ASP A 242 7.78 -15.75 8.98
CA ASP A 242 6.93 -15.96 10.15
C ASP A 242 5.69 -16.79 9.76
N TYR A 243 5.20 -17.59 10.70
CA TYR A 243 3.95 -18.33 10.59
C TYR A 243 3.21 -18.22 11.93
N ALA A 244 2.17 -17.39 11.96
CA ALA A 244 1.27 -17.24 13.09
C ALA A 244 0.00 -18.08 12.87
N VAL A 245 -0.22 -19.08 13.72
CA VAL A 245 -1.43 -19.93 13.67
C VAL A 245 -2.61 -19.17 14.29
N GLY A 246 -3.67 -18.95 13.51
CA GLY A 246 -4.90 -18.30 13.94
C GLY A 246 -5.85 -19.24 14.69
N SER A 247 -6.84 -18.67 15.38
CA SER A 247 -7.79 -19.44 16.18
C SER A 247 -8.68 -20.36 15.33
N LYS A 248 -8.99 -19.98 14.08
CA LYS A 248 -9.74 -20.78 13.10
C LYS A 248 -10.98 -21.48 13.70
N GLU A 249 -11.75 -20.79 14.53
CA GLU A 249 -12.77 -21.41 15.42
C GLU A 249 -13.96 -22.04 14.69
N MET A 250 -14.15 -21.64 13.43
CA MET A 250 -15.19 -22.11 12.53
C MET A 250 -14.62 -22.27 11.11
N ALA A 251 -15.32 -23.04 10.28
CA ALA A 251 -15.10 -23.20 8.86
C ALA A 251 -16.44 -23.14 8.10
N ILE A 252 -16.43 -22.61 6.88
CA ILE A 252 -17.62 -22.58 6.02
C ILE A 252 -17.57 -23.77 5.07
N HIS A 253 -18.68 -24.50 4.98
CA HIS A 253 -18.84 -25.67 4.10
C HIS A 253 -20.12 -25.58 3.27
N TYR A 254 -20.26 -26.48 2.30
CA TYR A 254 -21.48 -26.58 1.48
C TYR A 254 -22.65 -27.07 2.30
N ALA A 255 -23.79 -26.38 2.19
CA ALA A 255 -25.06 -26.93 2.62
C ALA A 255 -25.58 -27.94 1.59
N ALA A 256 -26.27 -28.97 2.09
CA ALA A 256 -26.79 -30.06 1.27
C ALA A 256 -27.82 -29.57 0.24
N ASP A 257 -28.64 -28.60 0.64
CA ASP A 257 -29.75 -28.07 -0.18
C ASP A 257 -29.40 -26.78 -0.94
N GLY A 258 -28.10 -26.44 -1.03
CA GLY A 258 -27.60 -25.19 -1.60
C GLY A 258 -27.25 -24.13 -0.55
N GLY A 259 -26.39 -23.18 -0.91
CA GLY A 259 -25.83 -22.20 0.04
C GLY A 259 -24.73 -22.77 0.93
N THR A 260 -24.39 -22.05 1.99
CA THR A 260 -23.26 -22.39 2.88
C THR A 260 -23.73 -22.61 4.32
N LEU A 261 -22.92 -23.31 5.10
CA LEU A 261 -23.13 -23.47 6.54
C LEU A 261 -21.84 -23.29 7.33
N GLU A 262 -21.99 -22.70 8.51
CA GLU A 262 -20.91 -22.54 9.48
C GLU A 262 -20.78 -23.79 10.35
N VAL A 263 -19.56 -24.33 10.44
CA VAL A 263 -19.24 -25.49 11.28
C VAL A 263 -18.12 -25.11 12.23
N GLY A 264 -18.30 -25.34 13.52
CA GLY A 264 -17.24 -25.18 14.50
C GLY A 264 -16.10 -26.17 14.27
N THR A 265 -14.86 -25.69 14.27
CA THR A 265 -13.66 -26.54 14.12
C THR A 265 -13.29 -27.19 15.44
N SER A 266 -12.65 -28.37 15.37
CA SER A 266 -12.14 -29.07 16.56
C SER A 266 -10.94 -28.36 17.17
N GLU A 267 -10.66 -28.58 18.47
CA GLU A 267 -9.48 -27.98 19.12
C GLU A 267 -8.16 -28.32 18.41
N ASP A 268 -8.06 -29.52 17.84
CA ASP A 268 -6.87 -29.95 17.09
C ASP A 268 -6.73 -29.13 15.79
N GLN A 269 -7.82 -28.91 15.06
CA GLN A 269 -7.81 -28.08 13.84
C GLN A 269 -7.42 -26.63 14.14
N ARG A 270 -7.82 -26.09 15.30
CA ARG A 270 -7.48 -24.71 15.70
C ARG A 270 -5.99 -24.53 15.93
N LYS A 271 -5.32 -25.54 16.51
CA LYS A 271 -3.88 -25.52 16.82
C LYS A 271 -3.00 -25.96 15.64
N THR A 272 -3.60 -26.55 14.61
CA THR A 272 -2.88 -27.06 13.44
C THR A 272 -2.73 -25.96 12.38
N PRO A 273 -1.53 -25.79 11.80
CA PRO A 273 -1.33 -24.96 10.61
C PRO A 273 -2.24 -25.41 9.46
N ALA A 274 -2.98 -24.48 8.86
CA ALA A 274 -3.83 -24.72 7.71
C ALA A 274 -3.02 -25.14 6.47
N LEU A 275 -1.81 -24.61 6.32
CA LEU A 275 -0.88 -24.96 5.24
C LEU A 275 0.42 -25.53 5.81
N THR A 276 1.01 -26.45 5.07
CA THR A 276 2.38 -26.91 5.32
C THR A 276 3.39 -25.96 4.68
N ASP A 277 4.62 -25.89 5.18
CA ASP A 277 5.68 -25.03 4.62
C ASP A 277 5.88 -25.22 3.09
N PRO A 278 5.90 -26.45 2.54
CA PRO A 278 5.98 -26.64 1.09
C PRO A 278 4.78 -26.02 0.35
N GLN A 279 3.57 -26.16 0.88
CA GLN A 279 2.36 -25.57 0.29
C GLN A 279 2.41 -24.04 0.31
N VAL A 280 2.92 -23.45 1.40
CA VAL A 280 3.14 -22.00 1.50
C VAL A 280 4.06 -21.50 0.38
N LEU A 281 5.18 -22.20 0.15
CA LEU A 281 6.15 -21.81 -0.89
C LEU A 281 5.61 -22.04 -2.32
N GLU A 282 4.84 -23.10 -2.53
CA GLU A 282 4.14 -23.33 -3.81
C GLU A 282 3.14 -22.21 -4.12
N LEU A 283 2.35 -21.80 -3.13
CA LEU A 283 1.38 -20.72 -3.25
C LEU A 283 2.06 -19.36 -3.46
N ALA A 284 3.16 -19.09 -2.75
CA ALA A 284 3.97 -17.89 -2.95
C ALA A 284 4.53 -17.83 -4.40
N ALA A 285 5.02 -18.96 -4.93
CA ALA A 285 5.48 -19.04 -6.31
C ALA A 285 4.34 -18.85 -7.33
N LEU A 286 3.13 -19.35 -7.04
CA LEU A 286 1.94 -19.11 -7.84
C LEU A 286 1.58 -17.61 -7.87
N GLY A 287 1.58 -16.95 -6.71
CA GLY A 287 1.34 -15.51 -6.62
C GLY A 287 2.37 -14.68 -7.38
N GLY A 288 3.65 -15.07 -7.32
CA GLY A 288 4.72 -14.42 -8.09
C GLY A 288 4.48 -14.46 -9.60
N LYS A 289 3.99 -15.58 -10.14
CA LYS A 289 3.63 -15.71 -11.56
C LYS A 289 2.45 -14.81 -11.94
N ILE A 290 1.45 -14.71 -11.06
CA ILE A 290 0.28 -13.86 -11.26
C ILE A 290 0.70 -12.38 -11.29
N GLU A 291 1.50 -11.94 -10.32
CA GLU A 291 2.03 -10.58 -10.30
C GLU A 291 2.91 -10.28 -11.53
N GLU A 292 3.79 -11.19 -11.93
CA GLU A 292 4.62 -11.00 -13.14
C GLU A 292 3.76 -10.80 -14.38
N HIS A 293 2.66 -11.55 -14.51
CA HIS A 293 1.73 -11.41 -15.61
C HIS A 293 1.01 -10.05 -15.62
N TYR A 294 0.56 -9.56 -14.46
CA TYR A 294 -0.13 -8.26 -14.36
C TYR A 294 0.81 -7.05 -14.28
N GLY A 295 2.09 -7.25 -13.96
CA GLY A 295 3.09 -6.20 -13.83
C GLY A 295 2.91 -5.29 -12.61
N SER A 296 2.05 -5.67 -11.66
CA SER A 296 1.77 -4.91 -10.43
C SER A 296 1.39 -5.84 -9.28
N PRO A 297 1.60 -5.45 -8.01
CA PRO A 297 1.23 -6.28 -6.86
C PRO A 297 -0.26 -6.65 -6.87
N GLN A 298 -0.55 -7.90 -6.51
CA GLN A 298 -1.88 -8.49 -6.61
C GLN A 298 -2.40 -8.95 -5.24
N ASP A 299 -3.70 -8.79 -5.05
CA ASP A 299 -4.53 -9.42 -4.03
C ASP A 299 -5.27 -10.60 -4.68
N ILE A 300 -4.98 -11.81 -4.20
CA ILE A 300 -5.35 -13.07 -4.85
C ILE A 300 -6.19 -13.91 -3.88
N GLU A 301 -7.42 -14.22 -4.26
CA GLU A 301 -8.23 -15.23 -3.57
C GLU A 301 -7.90 -16.61 -4.12
N TRP A 302 -7.68 -17.58 -3.23
CA TRP A 302 -7.25 -18.93 -3.61
C TRP A 302 -7.95 -20.02 -2.80
N ALA A 303 -7.98 -21.22 -3.36
CA ALA A 303 -8.44 -22.43 -2.69
C ALA A 303 -7.49 -23.60 -2.94
N LEU A 304 -7.43 -24.50 -1.96
CA LEU A 304 -6.69 -25.75 -1.99
C LEU A 304 -7.65 -26.91 -1.76
N ARG A 305 -7.62 -27.89 -2.67
CA ARG A 305 -8.40 -29.12 -2.55
C ARG A 305 -7.60 -30.30 -3.08
N LYS A 306 -7.37 -31.32 -2.25
CA LYS A 306 -6.65 -32.54 -2.62
C LYS A 306 -5.28 -32.25 -3.25
N GLY A 307 -4.55 -31.27 -2.69
CA GLY A 307 -3.24 -30.87 -3.18
C GLY A 307 -3.24 -30.08 -4.50
N LYS A 308 -4.41 -29.65 -5.00
CA LYS A 308 -4.52 -28.79 -6.18
C LYS A 308 -4.91 -27.36 -5.79
N TRP A 309 -4.15 -26.41 -6.31
CA TRP A 309 -4.39 -24.98 -6.15
C TRP A 309 -5.43 -24.48 -7.17
N TYR A 310 -6.28 -23.57 -6.73
CA TYR A 310 -7.24 -22.87 -7.58
C TYR A 310 -7.17 -21.38 -7.29
N VAL A 311 -7.10 -20.57 -8.34
CA VAL A 311 -7.17 -19.10 -8.26
C VAL A 311 -8.63 -18.70 -8.48
N LEU A 312 -9.24 -18.10 -7.46
CA LEU A 312 -10.65 -17.72 -7.45
C LEU A 312 -10.87 -16.27 -7.89
N GLN A 313 -9.89 -15.39 -7.63
CA GLN A 313 -9.89 -14.00 -8.06
C GLN A 313 -8.46 -13.45 -8.00
N SER A 314 -8.15 -12.45 -8.85
CA SER A 314 -6.97 -11.60 -8.72
C SER A 314 -7.36 -10.15 -8.98
N ARG A 315 -6.82 -9.22 -8.21
CA ARG A 315 -7.00 -7.77 -8.41
C ARG A 315 -5.74 -7.00 -8.01
N PRO A 316 -5.46 -5.83 -8.62
CA PRO A 316 -4.32 -5.01 -8.21
C PRO A 316 -4.50 -4.47 -6.79
N ILE A 317 -3.42 -4.43 -6.00
CA ILE A 317 -3.43 -3.77 -4.69
C ILE A 317 -3.29 -2.26 -4.91
N THR A 318 -4.38 -1.53 -4.78
CA THR A 318 -4.42 -0.06 -4.96
C THR A 318 -4.14 0.73 -3.69
N THR A 319 -4.17 0.06 -2.53
CA THR A 319 -3.99 0.66 -1.21
C THR A 319 -2.57 0.52 -0.66
N LEU A 320 -1.65 -0.06 -1.44
CA LEU A 320 -0.24 -0.14 -1.03
C LEU A 320 0.24 1.27 -0.73
N ARG A 321 0.56 1.48 0.54
CA ARG A 321 1.34 2.64 0.93
C ARG A 321 2.70 2.45 0.28
N GLU A 322 3.22 3.51 -0.34
CA GLU A 322 4.67 3.57 -0.54
C GLU A 322 5.32 3.25 0.82
N PRO A 323 6.36 2.39 0.87
CA PRO A 323 7.00 1.99 2.11
C PRO A 323 7.14 3.23 2.99
N SER A 324 6.40 3.29 4.10
CA SER A 324 6.14 4.57 4.74
C SER A 324 7.47 5.14 5.22
N ASP A 325 7.86 6.30 4.67
CA ASP A 325 9.00 7.05 5.18
C ASP A 325 8.83 7.21 6.70
N LEU A 326 9.83 6.79 7.45
CA LEU A 326 9.93 6.85 8.88
C LEU A 326 10.37 8.26 9.27
N TYR A 327 9.48 8.98 9.95
CA TYR A 327 9.71 10.35 10.37
C TYR A 327 10.05 10.42 11.86
N ILE A 328 11.20 11.01 12.21
CA ILE A 328 11.68 11.13 13.59
C ILE A 328 11.66 12.59 14.06
N ARG A 329 11.19 12.81 15.30
CA ARG A 329 11.13 14.13 15.93
C ARG A 329 12.20 14.38 17.00
N SER A 330 13.03 13.41 17.40
CA SER A 330 13.91 13.51 18.59
C SER A 330 14.69 14.83 18.69
N MET A 331 15.36 15.26 17.63
CA MET A 331 16.06 16.55 17.62
C MET A 331 15.09 17.75 17.74
N PHE A 332 13.97 17.70 17.04
CA PHE A 332 12.98 18.78 17.03
C PHE A 332 12.20 18.88 18.33
N VAL A 333 12.06 17.81 19.12
CA VAL A 333 11.45 17.88 20.46
C VAL A 333 12.30 18.76 21.38
N GLU A 334 13.62 18.64 21.30
CA GLU A 334 14.55 19.43 22.14
C GLU A 334 14.60 20.91 21.71
N ILE A 335 14.54 21.18 20.41
CA ILE A 335 14.67 22.55 19.88
C ILE A 335 13.31 23.28 19.83
N PHE A 336 12.25 22.57 19.45
CA PHE A 336 10.89 23.10 19.27
C PHE A 336 9.88 22.15 19.94
N PRO A 337 9.75 22.16 21.27
CA PRO A 337 8.84 21.25 21.98
C PRO A 337 7.38 21.47 21.58
N ASP A 338 7.00 22.71 21.28
CA ASP A 338 5.64 23.12 20.95
C ASP A 338 5.38 23.23 19.43
N PRO A 339 4.12 23.14 18.98
CA PRO A 339 3.74 23.38 17.58
C PRO A 339 4.13 24.79 17.10
N LEU A 340 4.64 24.87 15.88
CA LEU A 340 5.14 26.10 15.27
C LEU A 340 4.08 26.77 14.39
N SER A 341 4.20 28.09 14.17
CA SER A 341 3.29 28.75 13.22
C SER A 341 3.60 28.33 11.77
N PRO A 342 2.61 28.29 10.86
CA PRO A 342 2.84 27.97 9.45
C PRO A 342 3.89 28.88 8.77
N VAL A 343 3.89 30.17 9.13
CA VAL A 343 4.89 31.13 8.63
C VAL A 343 6.29 30.74 9.09
N PHE A 344 6.47 30.39 10.36
CA PHE A 344 7.78 29.99 10.89
C PHE A 344 8.25 28.65 10.29
N LEU A 345 7.34 27.69 10.10
CA LEU A 345 7.64 26.41 9.42
C LEU A 345 8.11 26.61 7.97
N SER A 346 7.54 27.60 7.26
CA SER A 346 7.95 27.93 5.89
C SER A 346 9.38 28.45 5.78
N LEU A 347 9.96 28.93 6.88
CA LEU A 347 11.35 29.36 6.98
C LEU A 347 12.26 28.20 7.41
N ILE A 348 11.81 27.45 8.42
CA ILE A 348 12.66 26.50 9.12
C ILE A 348 12.81 25.16 8.39
N ALA A 349 11.75 24.64 7.75
CA ALA A 349 11.84 23.35 7.05
C ALA A 349 12.83 23.37 5.86
N PRO A 350 12.84 24.40 4.98
CA PRO A 350 13.86 24.52 3.92
C PRO A 350 15.28 24.66 4.46
N LEU A 351 15.45 25.38 5.57
CA LEU A 351 16.75 25.56 6.23
C LEU A 351 17.30 24.23 6.74
N PHE A 352 16.51 23.43 7.47
CA PHE A 352 16.93 22.11 7.93
C PHE A 352 17.25 21.14 6.79
N LYS A 353 16.47 21.20 5.70
CA LYS A 353 16.80 20.46 4.48
C LYS A 353 18.17 20.90 3.92
N SER A 354 18.43 22.20 3.83
CA SER A 354 19.71 22.74 3.34
C SER A 354 20.88 22.24 4.19
N MET A 355 20.73 22.24 5.52
CA MET A 355 21.76 21.80 6.45
C MET A 355 22.10 20.31 6.30
N LEU A 356 21.09 19.44 6.13
CA LEU A 356 21.33 18.02 5.83
C LEU A 356 22.00 17.83 4.47
N ASP A 357 21.50 18.53 3.45
CA ASP A 357 22.03 18.42 2.09
C ASP A 357 23.50 18.86 2.04
N PHE A 358 23.82 19.98 2.67
CA PHE A 358 25.19 20.47 2.82
C PHE A 358 26.06 19.43 3.52
N THR A 359 25.60 18.87 4.64
CA THR A 359 26.35 17.86 5.42
C THR A 359 26.69 16.64 4.57
N PHE A 360 25.72 16.07 3.86
CA PHE A 360 25.95 14.90 3.01
C PHE A 360 26.86 15.20 1.82
N GLN A 361 26.65 16.33 1.14
CA GLN A 361 27.51 16.76 0.04
C GLN A 361 28.94 17.00 0.50
N TYR A 362 29.13 17.63 1.67
CA TYR A 362 30.45 17.89 2.24
C TYR A 362 31.18 16.59 2.55
N TRP A 363 30.49 15.60 3.13
CA TRP A 363 31.03 14.27 3.36
C TRP A 363 31.23 13.45 2.08
N GLY A 364 30.65 13.88 0.96
CA GLY A 364 30.88 13.32 -0.36
C GLY A 364 29.84 12.27 -0.78
N PHE A 365 28.66 12.29 -0.15
CA PHE A 365 27.52 11.45 -0.49
C PHE A 365 26.58 12.14 -1.48
N SER A 366 25.83 11.33 -2.23
CA SER A 366 24.79 11.80 -3.13
C SER A 366 23.48 12.04 -2.38
N LEU A 367 22.77 13.10 -2.76
CA LEU A 367 21.47 13.42 -2.18
C LEU A 367 20.36 12.54 -2.80
N PRO A 368 19.50 11.91 -1.98
CA PRO A 368 18.27 11.27 -2.46
C PRO A 368 17.37 12.29 -3.18
N LYS A 369 16.68 11.86 -4.24
CA LYS A 369 15.80 12.73 -5.05
C LYS A 369 14.33 12.32 -5.01
N ASP A 370 14.06 11.12 -4.54
CA ASP A 370 12.77 10.43 -4.56
C ASP A 370 11.95 10.63 -3.28
N ARG A 371 12.54 11.23 -2.24
CA ARG A 371 11.91 11.43 -0.93
C ARG A 371 12.32 12.75 -0.28
N PRO A 372 11.46 13.39 0.53
CA PRO A 372 11.78 14.66 1.18
C PRO A 372 12.72 14.46 2.37
N ALA A 373 13.65 15.39 2.63
CA ALA A 373 14.53 15.33 3.81
C ALA A 373 13.81 15.63 5.14
N VAL A 374 12.80 16.51 5.08
CA VAL A 374 12.04 16.99 6.23
C VAL A 374 10.54 16.84 5.93
N GLY A 375 9.81 16.21 6.84
CA GLY A 375 8.35 16.18 6.83
C GLY A 375 7.77 17.17 7.84
N VAL A 376 6.58 17.71 7.57
CA VAL A 376 5.86 18.60 8.51
C VAL A 376 4.50 17.99 8.81
N TYR A 377 4.26 17.65 10.07
CA TYR A 377 3.02 17.04 10.55
C TYR A 377 2.56 17.75 11.82
N TYR A 378 1.27 18.07 11.93
CA TYR A 378 0.69 18.77 13.09
C TYR A 378 1.45 20.04 13.50
N ASN A 379 1.89 20.81 12.49
CA ASN A 379 2.71 22.01 12.68
C ASN A 379 4.05 21.75 13.39
N GLN A 380 4.61 20.56 13.23
CA GLN A 380 5.91 20.18 13.77
C GLN A 380 6.80 19.59 12.66
N PRO A 381 8.10 19.94 12.64
CA PRO A 381 9.05 19.36 11.70
C PRO A 381 9.55 17.99 12.19
N TYR A 382 9.84 17.11 11.23
CA TYR A 382 10.36 15.76 11.44
C TYR A 382 11.45 15.46 10.41
N TRP A 383 12.48 14.72 10.81
CA TRP A 383 13.48 14.19 9.90
C TRP A 383 12.93 12.95 9.20
N ASN A 384 13.09 12.86 7.88
CA ASN A 384 12.86 11.62 7.17
C ASN A 384 14.07 10.70 7.35
N GLN A 385 13.96 9.67 8.17
CA GLN A 385 15.03 8.71 8.41
C GLN A 385 15.43 7.99 7.12
N ASN A 386 14.47 7.66 6.25
CA ASN A 386 14.75 6.99 4.98
C ASN A 386 15.52 7.88 4.01
N TYR A 387 15.44 9.22 4.13
CA TYR A 387 16.31 10.15 3.42
C TYR A 387 17.76 10.02 3.89
N ILE A 388 17.98 10.01 5.20
CA ILE A 388 19.32 9.88 5.81
C ILE A 388 19.94 8.52 5.47
N GLU A 389 19.16 7.43 5.57
CA GLU A 389 19.60 6.08 5.21
C GLU A 389 19.98 5.95 3.74
N ALA A 390 19.19 6.55 2.85
CA ALA A 390 19.45 6.54 1.42
C ALA A 390 20.75 7.29 1.07
N ALA A 391 21.02 8.42 1.73
CA ALA A 391 22.27 9.17 1.57
C ALA A 391 23.50 8.33 1.95
N PHE A 392 23.40 7.49 2.98
CA PHE A 392 24.47 6.61 3.46
C PHE A 392 24.43 5.19 2.89
N SER A 393 23.64 4.92 1.85
CA SER A 393 23.50 3.60 1.23
C SER A 393 24.82 2.96 0.77
N SER A 394 25.85 3.78 0.52
CA SER A 394 27.19 3.32 0.14
C SER A 394 28.08 2.84 1.29
N LEU A 395 27.65 3.01 2.55
CA LEU A 395 28.33 2.53 3.74
C LEU A 395 27.76 1.18 4.18
N SER A 396 28.56 0.39 4.89
CA SER A 396 28.07 -0.87 5.45
C SER A 396 27.01 -0.61 6.55
N PRO A 397 26.04 -1.52 6.77
CA PRO A 397 25.01 -1.37 7.80
C PRO A 397 25.58 -1.05 9.19
N GLU A 398 26.71 -1.66 9.54
CA GLU A 398 27.38 -1.51 10.84
C GLU A 398 27.90 -0.10 11.11
N VAL A 399 28.19 0.68 10.06
CA VAL A 399 28.60 2.09 10.16
C VAL A 399 27.45 3.05 9.87
N ARG A 400 26.59 2.67 8.91
CA ARG A 400 25.41 3.42 8.51
C ARG A 400 24.40 3.57 9.65
N GLU A 401 24.07 2.51 10.37
CA GLU A 401 23.03 2.56 11.42
C GLU A 401 23.42 3.52 12.57
N PRO A 402 24.65 3.48 13.12
CA PRO A 402 25.08 4.49 14.08
C PRO A 402 25.16 5.92 13.49
N LEU A 403 25.42 6.09 12.19
CA LEU A 403 25.37 7.41 11.52
C LEU A 403 23.95 7.97 11.46
N VAL A 404 23.02 7.15 11.00
CA VAL A 404 21.60 7.50 10.91
C VAL A 404 21.07 7.86 12.29
N SER A 405 21.34 7.02 13.30
CA SER A 405 20.91 7.27 14.68
C SER A 405 21.47 8.58 15.24
N ALA A 406 22.77 8.86 15.02
CA ALA A 406 23.42 10.06 15.54
C ALA A 406 22.89 11.35 14.89
N ILE A 407 22.59 11.32 13.59
CA ILE A 407 22.02 12.49 12.89
C ILE A 407 20.56 12.69 13.27
N ALA A 408 19.79 11.61 13.42
CA ALA A 408 18.39 11.70 13.80
C ALA A 408 18.20 12.16 15.27
N ASN A 409 19.12 11.82 16.16
CA ASN A 409 19.07 12.22 17.57
C ASN A 409 20.44 12.67 18.13
N PRO A 410 20.95 13.86 17.77
CA PRO A 410 22.30 14.31 18.15
C PRO A 410 22.51 14.47 19.67
N PHE A 411 21.43 14.57 20.44
CA PHE A 411 21.45 14.76 21.90
C PHE A 411 21.25 13.44 22.68
N GLY A 412 21.09 12.31 21.98
CA GLY A 412 20.89 11.00 22.59
C GLY A 412 22.18 10.36 23.10
N GLN A 413 22.06 9.37 24.00
CA GLN A 413 23.18 8.48 24.32
C GLN A 413 23.33 7.45 23.20
N HIS A 414 24.45 7.48 22.49
CA HIS A 414 24.77 6.52 21.45
C HIS A 414 25.79 5.51 21.99
N GLY A 415 25.35 4.27 22.17
CA GLY A 415 26.22 3.16 22.52
C GLY A 415 26.46 2.28 21.31
N ALA A 416 27.53 2.51 20.56
CA ALA A 416 27.97 1.55 19.56
C ALA A 416 29.49 1.62 19.36
N GLU A 417 30.20 0.57 19.78
CA GLU A 417 31.57 0.32 19.30
C GLU A 417 31.51 0.14 17.78
N THR A 418 32.04 1.12 17.04
CA THR A 418 32.08 1.06 15.57
C THR A 418 33.09 -0.01 15.16
N LYS A 419 32.62 -1.10 14.54
CA LYS A 419 33.52 -2.11 13.96
C LYS A 419 34.27 -1.55 12.75
N ARG A 420 35.49 -2.07 12.51
CA ARG A 420 36.42 -1.61 11.46
C ARG A 420 35.80 -1.70 10.06
N GLU A 421 35.49 -0.55 9.45
CA GLU A 421 35.23 -0.41 8.02
C GLU A 421 36.42 0.32 7.35
N LEU A 422 36.86 -0.15 6.18
CA LEU A 422 37.92 0.47 5.38
C LEU A 422 37.47 0.73 3.93
N SER A 423 36.16 0.89 3.72
CA SER A 423 35.59 1.17 2.40
C SER A 423 36.04 2.56 1.91
N LEU A 424 36.12 2.73 0.59
CA LEU A 424 36.47 4.03 0.00
C LEU A 424 35.49 5.16 0.40
N PRO A 425 34.16 4.93 0.46
CA PRO A 425 33.21 5.91 1.00
C PRO A 425 33.51 6.29 2.46
N TYR A 426 33.83 5.32 3.31
CA TYR A 426 34.19 5.57 4.71
C TYR A 426 35.49 6.38 4.85
N ILE A 427 36.53 6.03 4.08
CA ILE A 427 37.80 6.80 4.05
C ILE A 427 37.55 8.24 3.58
N ARG A 428 36.68 8.43 2.58
CA ARG A 428 36.32 9.76 2.07
C ARG A 428 35.58 10.58 3.11
N LEU A 429 34.62 9.98 3.82
CA LEU A 429 33.93 10.59 4.97
C LEU A 429 34.95 11.07 6.01
N VAL A 430 35.87 10.20 6.45
CA VAL A 430 36.90 10.54 7.45
C VAL A 430 37.79 11.69 6.96
N LEU A 431 38.32 11.61 5.74
CA LEU A 431 39.20 12.66 5.18
C LEU A 431 38.48 14.00 5.02
N ASN A 432 37.22 13.98 4.60
CA ASN A 432 36.42 15.20 4.47
C ASN A 432 36.12 15.80 5.84
N THR A 433 35.79 15.00 6.85
CA THR A 433 35.64 15.46 8.24
C THR A 433 36.92 16.09 8.80
N LEU A 434 38.09 15.49 8.56
CA LEU A 434 39.38 16.09 8.97
C LEU A 434 39.66 17.41 8.25
N ARG A 435 39.36 17.49 6.95
CA ARG A 435 39.48 18.74 6.18
C ARG A 435 38.57 19.83 6.72
N PHE A 436 37.36 19.47 7.13
CA PHE A 436 36.43 20.38 7.77
C PHE A 436 37.02 20.95 9.05
N MET A 437 37.49 20.11 9.97
CA MET A 437 38.07 20.56 11.25
C MET A 437 39.25 21.53 11.06
N ILE A 438 40.05 21.36 10.00
CA ILE A 438 41.18 22.26 9.71
C ILE A 438 40.71 23.59 9.11
N ARG A 439 39.66 23.57 8.28
CA ARG A 439 39.16 24.74 7.56
C ARG A 439 38.20 25.58 8.40
N PHE A 440 37.37 24.94 9.24
CA PHE A 440 36.33 25.56 10.03
C PHE A 440 36.85 26.75 10.86
N PRO A 441 37.92 26.62 11.68
CA PRO A 441 38.43 27.75 12.48
C PRO A 441 38.93 28.93 11.63
N LYS A 442 39.33 28.68 10.38
CA LYS A 442 39.83 29.73 9.47
C LYS A 442 38.70 30.46 8.74
N GLN A 443 37.59 29.78 8.47
CA GLN A 443 36.48 30.31 7.67
C GLN A 443 35.40 30.97 8.55
N MET A 444 35.15 30.43 9.75
CA MET A 444 34.09 30.92 10.63
C MET A 444 34.16 32.40 10.98
N PRO A 445 35.33 32.99 11.33
CA PRO A 445 35.40 34.42 11.65
C PRO A 445 34.90 35.31 10.50
N GLY A 446 35.22 34.95 9.26
CA GLY A 446 34.79 35.70 8.08
C GLY A 446 33.28 35.59 7.83
N LEU A 447 32.72 34.39 8.02
CA LEU A 447 31.27 34.17 7.91
C LEU A 447 30.49 34.94 8.99
N ILE A 448 30.99 34.94 10.23
CA ILE A 448 30.37 35.66 11.35
C ILE A 448 30.37 37.16 11.08
N VAL A 449 31.50 37.71 10.60
CA VAL A 449 31.60 39.13 10.24
C VAL A 449 30.61 39.47 9.12
N LYS A 450 30.58 38.67 8.04
CA LYS A 450 29.68 38.88 6.92
C LYS A 450 28.21 38.89 7.36
N TYR A 451 27.79 37.87 8.12
CA TYR A 451 26.42 37.78 8.60
C TYR A 451 26.07 38.94 9.54
N ARG A 452 26.97 39.32 10.46
CA ARG A 452 26.76 40.48 11.33
C ARG A 452 26.54 41.76 10.54
N ASP A 453 27.32 41.97 9.48
CA ASP A 453 27.20 43.17 8.65
C ASP A 453 25.86 43.18 7.88
N GLN A 454 25.37 42.02 7.43
CA GLN A 454 24.04 41.86 6.80
C GLN A 454 22.88 42.06 7.80
N VAL A 455 23.02 41.54 9.03
CA VAL A 455 22.06 41.79 10.12
C VAL A 455 21.98 43.29 10.43
N ALA A 456 23.10 44.00 10.44
CA ALA A 456 23.14 45.43 10.70
C ALA A 456 22.38 46.22 9.62
N GLU A 457 22.53 45.86 8.34
CA GLU A 457 21.81 46.46 7.23
C GLU A 457 20.29 46.27 7.36
N VAL A 458 19.83 45.05 7.67
CA VAL A 458 18.41 44.77 7.89
C VAL A 458 17.86 45.48 9.14
N ALA A 459 18.68 45.62 10.19
CA ALA A 459 18.28 46.29 11.43
C ALA A 459 18.11 47.82 11.28
N GLU A 460 18.71 48.42 10.26
CA GLU A 460 18.53 49.85 9.93
C GLU A 460 17.25 50.13 9.12
N MET A 461 16.51 49.09 8.71
CA MET A 461 15.25 49.21 7.97
C MET A 461 14.15 49.87 8.81
N SER A 462 13.47 50.87 8.24
CA SER A 462 12.35 51.58 8.87
C SER A 462 11.08 50.73 8.84
N LEU A 463 10.68 50.17 9.99
CA LEU A 463 9.48 49.33 10.11
C LEU A 463 8.16 50.11 9.94
N GLU A 464 8.19 51.44 10.05
CA GLU A 464 7.01 52.31 9.89
C GLU A 464 6.75 52.66 8.42
N GLU A 465 7.79 52.58 7.57
CA GLU A 465 7.74 52.96 6.15
C GLU A 465 7.80 51.75 5.21
N ALA A 466 8.34 50.62 5.68
CA ALA A 466 8.40 49.37 4.92
C ALA A 466 7.05 48.65 4.90
N SER A 467 6.71 48.06 3.75
CA SER A 467 5.55 47.18 3.62
C SER A 467 5.79 45.82 4.28
N ASP A 468 4.71 45.13 4.67
CA ASP A 468 4.78 43.76 5.22
C ASP A 468 5.57 42.80 4.31
N GLN A 469 5.45 42.98 2.98
CA GLN A 469 6.15 42.13 2.01
C GLN A 469 7.67 42.38 2.02
N GLU A 470 8.11 43.63 2.10
CA GLU A 470 9.53 43.98 2.18
C GLU A 470 10.16 43.46 3.48
N ILE A 471 9.43 43.52 4.59
CA ILE A 471 9.87 42.97 5.88
C ILE A 471 10.00 41.44 5.80
N ILE A 472 9.00 40.75 5.21
CA ILE A 472 9.04 39.30 5.04
C ILE A 472 10.21 38.88 4.13
N GLU A 473 10.44 39.58 3.02
CA GLU A 473 11.54 39.28 2.10
C GLU A 473 12.91 39.52 2.76
N ALA A 474 13.08 40.60 3.51
CA ALA A 474 14.31 40.87 4.25
C ALA A 474 14.61 39.80 5.31
N VAL A 475 13.60 39.39 6.10
CA VAL A 475 13.76 38.32 7.09
C VAL A 475 14.04 36.98 6.42
N ARG A 476 13.39 36.68 5.28
CA ARG A 476 13.65 35.46 4.51
C ARG A 476 15.07 35.42 3.95
N GLY A 477 15.56 36.51 3.37
CA GLY A 477 16.93 36.61 2.87
C GLY A 477 17.94 36.41 4.00
N LEU A 478 17.71 37.07 5.15
CA LEU A 478 18.58 36.94 6.32
C LEU A 478 18.67 35.49 6.82
N VAL A 479 17.55 34.77 6.86
CA VAL A 479 17.50 33.39 7.40
C VAL A 479 17.94 32.34 6.37
N LEU A 480 17.48 32.44 5.12
CA LEU A 480 17.69 31.39 4.11
C LEU A 480 18.96 31.59 3.27
N GLU A 481 19.47 32.82 3.15
CA GLU A 481 20.63 33.12 2.31
C GLU A 481 21.85 33.49 3.16
N ASP A 482 21.68 34.37 4.13
CA ASP A 482 22.80 34.95 4.88
C ASP A 482 23.21 34.11 6.09
N ALA A 483 22.24 33.57 6.83
CA ALA A 483 22.50 32.70 7.98
C ALA A 483 22.83 31.26 7.56
N SER A 484 22.34 30.78 6.40
CA SER A 484 22.51 29.38 5.98
C SER A 484 23.97 28.92 6.02
N PRO A 485 24.96 29.65 5.45
CA PRO A 485 26.35 29.21 5.49
C PRO A 485 26.93 29.07 6.91
N LEU A 486 26.45 29.86 7.87
CA LEU A 486 26.86 29.72 9.28
C LEU A 486 26.21 28.51 9.93
N LEU A 487 24.91 28.32 9.71
CA LEU A 487 24.12 27.25 10.29
C LEU A 487 24.49 25.88 9.70
N ASP A 488 24.82 25.83 8.41
CA ASP A 488 25.36 24.66 7.72
C ASP A 488 26.67 24.20 8.38
N TYR A 489 27.56 25.15 8.72
CA TYR A 489 28.83 24.86 9.41
C TYR A 489 28.62 24.50 10.88
N ASP A 490 27.67 25.14 11.57
CA ASP A 490 27.36 24.85 12.98
C ASP A 490 26.71 23.47 13.15
N PHE A 491 25.76 23.10 12.29
CA PHE A 491 25.17 21.77 12.29
C PHE A 491 26.15 20.67 11.90
N LEU A 492 27.02 20.94 10.92
CA LEU A 492 28.13 20.05 10.61
C LEU A 492 29.05 19.91 11.84
N MET A 493 29.33 20.97 12.60
CA MET A 493 30.08 20.87 13.86
C MET A 493 29.37 20.02 14.92
N ILE A 494 28.06 20.20 15.13
CA ILE A 494 27.26 19.38 16.07
C ILE A 494 27.35 17.90 15.67
N ALA A 495 27.22 17.60 14.38
CA ALA A 495 27.36 16.23 13.85
C ALA A 495 28.80 15.68 13.95
N VAL A 496 29.81 16.55 13.96
CA VAL A 496 31.25 16.22 13.95
C VAL A 496 31.84 16.09 15.36
N ILE A 497 31.45 16.90 16.35
CA ILE A 497 32.13 16.97 17.67
C ILE A 497 32.09 15.65 18.44
N GLY A 498 30.91 15.02 18.58
CA GLY A 498 30.79 13.74 19.30
C GLY A 498 31.48 12.58 18.57
N ARG A 499 31.42 12.58 17.24
CA ARG A 499 31.82 11.43 16.43
C ARG A 499 33.27 11.47 15.94
N THR A 500 33.84 12.67 15.76
CA THR A 500 35.24 12.77 15.31
C THR A 500 36.20 12.26 16.36
N TYR A 501 35.85 12.42 17.64
CA TYR A 501 36.58 11.81 18.75
C TYR A 501 36.64 10.28 18.61
N GLU A 502 35.50 9.64 18.35
CA GLU A 502 35.35 8.18 18.18
C GLU A 502 35.88 7.63 16.85
N MET A 503 35.86 8.41 15.76
CA MET A 503 36.41 8.00 14.46
C MET A 503 37.94 8.14 14.43
N LEU A 504 38.50 9.22 14.98
CA LEU A 504 39.95 9.42 15.13
C LEU A 504 40.55 8.32 15.99
N GLY A 505 40.02 8.13 17.18
CA GLY A 505 39.34 6.89 17.46
C GLY A 505 39.93 5.56 16.98
N THR A 506 38.99 4.87 16.36
CA THR A 506 39.08 3.65 15.58
C THR A 506 40.20 3.66 14.53
N PHE A 507 40.58 4.83 13.98
CA PHE A 507 41.66 4.94 12.99
C PHE A 507 43.07 4.94 13.61
N LEU A 508 43.27 5.66 14.70
CA LEU A 508 44.59 5.87 15.31
C LEU A 508 45.00 4.70 16.21
N GLU A 509 44.05 4.06 16.89
CA GLU A 509 44.31 3.00 17.87
C GLU A 509 45.10 1.80 17.33
N PRO A 510 44.79 1.28 16.12
CA PRO A 510 45.56 0.18 15.52
C PRO A 510 46.97 0.59 15.08
N ASN A 511 47.19 1.88 14.78
CA ASN A 511 48.43 2.37 14.16
C ASN A 511 49.39 3.00 15.18
N PHE A 512 48.85 3.51 16.31
CA PHE A 512 49.60 4.31 17.27
C PHE A 512 49.41 3.87 18.74
N GLY A 513 48.55 2.89 19.02
CA GLY A 513 48.42 2.25 20.33
C GLY A 513 48.19 3.26 21.46
N GLU A 514 49.02 3.23 22.50
CA GLU A 514 48.95 4.13 23.67
C GLU A 514 49.08 5.63 23.31
N ARG A 515 49.65 5.96 22.14
CA ARG A 515 49.79 7.36 21.67
C ARG A 515 48.53 7.91 21.01
N THR A 516 47.48 7.10 20.92
CA THR A 516 46.25 7.45 20.24
C THR A 516 45.55 8.63 20.91
N GLU A 517 45.42 8.63 22.23
CA GLU A 517 44.82 9.75 22.97
C GLU A 517 45.67 11.04 22.85
N GLU A 518 46.99 10.91 22.90
CA GLU A 518 47.94 12.03 22.69
C GLU A 518 47.76 12.65 21.29
N LEU A 519 47.65 11.82 20.25
CA LEU A 519 47.47 12.26 18.86
C LEU A 519 46.06 12.80 18.60
N ARG A 520 45.01 12.20 19.18
CA ARG A 520 43.63 12.72 19.16
C ARG A 520 43.63 14.14 19.75
N ALA A 521 44.20 14.32 20.93
CA ALA A 521 44.27 15.62 21.61
C ALA A 521 45.05 16.68 20.78
N LYS A 522 46.17 16.30 20.15
CA LYS A 522 46.96 17.21 19.29
C LYS A 522 46.25 17.59 17.99
N LEU A 523 45.54 16.66 17.36
CA LEU A 523 44.77 16.90 16.14
C LEU A 523 43.55 17.80 16.37
N ILE A 524 42.90 17.66 17.54
CA ILE A 524 41.72 18.44 17.92
C ILE A 524 42.09 19.85 18.42
N SER A 525 43.13 19.98 19.25
CA SER A 525 43.46 21.25 19.91
C SER A 525 44.22 22.23 19.01
N GLY A 526 45.01 21.76 18.05
CA GLY A 526 45.83 22.62 17.19
C GLY A 526 46.90 23.44 17.91
N VAL A 527 47.10 23.25 19.22
CA VAL A 527 48.08 23.97 20.04
C VAL A 527 49.34 23.12 20.20
N THR A 528 50.49 23.61 19.74
CA THR A 528 51.78 23.00 20.06
C THR A 528 52.14 23.30 21.52
N GLY A 529 52.13 22.29 22.40
CA GLY A 529 52.88 22.36 23.66
C GLY A 529 52.15 22.13 24.98
N ASN A 530 50.95 21.55 25.01
CA ASN A 530 50.37 21.09 26.28
C ASN A 530 50.44 19.57 26.38
N VAL A 531 51.23 19.11 27.36
CA VAL A 531 51.24 17.74 27.91
C VAL A 531 50.41 17.77 29.18
#